data_AF-A0A1R0GQI9-F1
#
_entry.id   AF-A0A1R0GQI9-F1
#
_cell.length_a   1.000
_cell.length_b   1.000
_cell.length_c   1.000
_cell.angle_alpha   90.00
_cell.angle_beta   90.00
_cell.angle_gamma   90.00
#
_symmetry.space_group_name_H-M   'P 1'
#
loop_
_entity.id
_entity.type
_entity.pdbx_description
1 polymer ?
#
loop_
_entity_poly.entity_id
_entity_poly.type
_entity_poly.pdbx_seq_one_letter_code
_entity_poly.pdbx_strand_id
1 'polypeptide(L)'
;MYKIDSHSSISKLYSAENIEFLRRVWWSYYHHSSGFHNFSSSFPIFDLRDIIVNLPSNDFIWRYGGYVPSCDPEISMLNSFINSSPHSNFPDDNYSTIITIHVLYSKIISFGSSRWFNKPKPKNIINSNFVFLISRLKILRSKVDHKYPINVIKEQSLYYKTISGFSLLTSTEMLIFGYIAHQLCNIMHILLYQSELVRIENSPIHPERIKAAKIECLKVSSEISNLFDWKIKNVPRPYWCQNLTPWLTSCLSILINSCFILQDGQTEPTNQTYELLVKNYFESSKNCILGSFLGIYIKNLYDLKRIAFLKYCNNISALSLMLPYCSAPNDYYPWIVPKYSSYAKFLCCFSSNHTSIDINEYLFIASPHSSEDTKLDEPIGNPLP
;
A
#
# COMPACT_ATOMS: atom_id res chain seq x y z
N MET A 1 12.19 -13.13 -21.69
CA MET A 1 12.05 -11.68 -21.42
C MET A 1 12.50 -11.28 -20.01
N TYR A 2 12.03 -11.93 -18.94
CA TYR A 2 12.41 -11.59 -17.55
C TYR A 2 13.86 -11.90 -17.14
N LYS A 3 14.68 -12.42 -18.05
CA LYS A 3 16.10 -12.76 -17.89
C LYS A 3 16.98 -12.07 -18.94
N ILE A 4 16.48 -10.99 -19.54
CA ILE A 4 17.07 -10.36 -20.74
C ILE A 4 18.55 -10.01 -20.55
N ASP A 5 18.94 -9.61 -19.34
CA ASP A 5 20.30 -9.16 -19.04
C ASP A 5 21.24 -10.31 -18.62
N SER A 6 20.74 -11.55 -18.52
CA SER A 6 21.56 -12.73 -18.23
C SER A 6 22.04 -13.48 -19.48
N HIS A 7 21.41 -13.27 -20.63
CA HIS A 7 21.69 -14.03 -21.84
C HIS A 7 22.57 -13.22 -22.80
N SER A 8 23.85 -13.59 -22.88
CA SER A 8 24.82 -12.98 -23.82
C SER A 8 24.45 -13.19 -25.29
N SER A 9 23.54 -14.11 -25.61
CA SER A 9 22.98 -14.27 -26.95
C SER A 9 22.05 -13.11 -27.31
N ILE A 10 21.29 -12.58 -26.36
CA ILE A 10 20.37 -11.44 -26.59
C ILE A 10 21.17 -10.17 -26.86
N SER A 11 22.25 -9.93 -26.10
CA SER A 11 23.10 -8.75 -26.32
C SER A 11 23.84 -8.76 -27.66
N LYS A 12 23.98 -9.93 -28.30
CA LYS A 12 24.53 -10.07 -29.65
C LYS A 12 23.49 -9.89 -30.77
N LEU A 13 22.21 -10.15 -30.47
CA LEU A 13 21.11 -10.11 -31.46
C LEU A 13 20.45 -8.73 -31.58
N TYR A 14 20.52 -7.91 -30.54
CA TYR A 14 19.81 -6.63 -30.47
C TYR A 14 20.77 -5.47 -30.20
N SER A 15 20.46 -4.30 -30.78
CA SER A 15 21.12 -3.05 -30.43
C SER A 15 20.86 -2.68 -28.95
N ALA A 16 21.71 -1.82 -28.38
CA ALA A 16 21.52 -1.33 -27.02
C ALA A 16 20.16 -0.65 -26.83
N GLU A 17 19.70 0.10 -27.83
CA GLU A 17 18.38 0.75 -27.85
C GLU A 17 17.24 -0.26 -27.81
N ASN A 18 17.32 -1.33 -28.62
CA ASN A 18 16.32 -2.40 -28.62
C ASN A 18 16.27 -3.14 -27.28
N ILE A 19 17.42 -3.37 -26.64
CA ILE A 19 17.48 -4.00 -25.31
C ILE A 19 16.82 -3.10 -24.28
N GLU A 20 17.12 -1.80 -24.30
CA GLU A 20 16.54 -0.83 -23.37
C GLU A 20 15.02 -0.69 -23.56
N PHE A 21 14.53 -0.67 -24.80
CA PHE A 21 13.10 -0.75 -25.10
C PHE A 21 12.46 -2.00 -24.48
N LEU A 22 13.08 -3.18 -24.66
CA LEU A 22 12.59 -4.42 -24.08
C LEU A 22 12.59 -4.41 -22.54
N ARG A 23 13.59 -3.79 -21.89
CA ARG A 23 13.59 -3.59 -20.42
C ARG A 23 12.39 -2.76 -19.98
N ARG A 24 12.11 -1.64 -20.66
CA ARG A 24 10.97 -0.75 -20.36
C ARG A 24 9.62 -1.45 -20.54
N VAL A 25 9.46 -2.21 -21.62
CA VAL A 25 8.27 -3.05 -21.86
C VAL A 25 8.11 -4.07 -20.74
N TRP A 26 9.19 -4.76 -20.38
CA TRP A 26 9.16 -5.76 -19.32
C TRP A 26 8.79 -5.14 -17.95
N TRP A 27 9.39 -4.02 -17.57
CA TRP A 27 9.06 -3.36 -16.31
C TRP A 27 7.64 -2.79 -16.28
N SER A 28 7.12 -2.33 -17.41
CA SER A 28 5.73 -1.88 -17.54
C SER A 28 4.76 -3.04 -17.32
N TYR A 29 5.05 -4.17 -17.95
CA TYR A 29 4.30 -5.41 -17.75
C TYR A 29 4.38 -5.91 -16.31
N TYR A 30 5.59 -5.95 -15.73
CA TYR A 30 5.79 -6.32 -14.32
C TYR A 30 4.97 -5.43 -13.39
N HIS A 31 4.99 -4.11 -13.57
CA HIS A 31 4.23 -3.18 -12.75
C HIS A 31 2.73 -3.45 -12.82
N HIS A 32 2.17 -3.62 -14.03
CA HIS A 32 0.77 -3.92 -14.23
C HIS A 32 0.38 -5.27 -13.58
N SER A 33 1.11 -6.34 -13.89
CA SER A 33 0.84 -7.69 -13.39
C SER A 33 0.99 -7.80 -11.87
N SER A 34 2.03 -7.19 -11.29
CA SER A 34 2.25 -7.17 -9.85
C SER A 34 1.17 -6.36 -9.14
N GLY A 35 0.76 -5.21 -9.69
CA GLY A 35 -0.36 -4.43 -9.20
C GLY A 35 -1.63 -5.27 -9.06
N PHE A 36 -2.03 -5.96 -10.14
CA PHE A 36 -3.20 -6.84 -10.11
C PHE A 36 -3.08 -7.96 -9.07
N HIS A 37 -1.92 -8.63 -9.00
CA HIS A 37 -1.67 -9.70 -8.04
C HIS A 37 -1.68 -9.23 -6.57
N ASN A 38 -1.15 -8.03 -6.31
CA ASN A 38 -1.10 -7.48 -4.95
C ASN A 38 -2.53 -7.30 -4.38
N PHE A 39 -3.49 -6.94 -5.22
CA PHE A 39 -4.88 -6.65 -4.79
C PHE A 39 -5.87 -7.81 -4.98
N SER A 40 -5.52 -8.85 -5.75
CA SER A 40 -6.39 -10.00 -6.02
C SER A 40 -5.82 -11.30 -5.44
N SER A 41 -6.63 -12.35 -5.36
CA SER A 41 -6.20 -13.72 -5.00
C SER A 41 -5.55 -14.50 -6.17
N SER A 42 -5.14 -13.81 -7.24
CA SER A 42 -4.47 -14.44 -8.38
C SER A 42 -3.10 -15.02 -8.02
N PHE A 43 -2.59 -15.94 -8.84
CA PHE A 43 -1.24 -16.50 -8.68
C PHE A 43 -0.18 -15.51 -9.20
N PRO A 44 0.99 -15.41 -8.55
CA PRO A 44 2.07 -14.58 -9.05
C PRO A 44 2.57 -15.13 -10.40
N ILE A 45 2.64 -14.27 -11.41
CA ILE A 45 3.08 -14.66 -12.75
C ILE A 45 4.60 -14.89 -12.80
N PHE A 46 5.36 -14.23 -11.92
CA PHE A 46 6.82 -14.31 -11.86
C PHE A 46 7.30 -14.41 -10.41
N ASP A 47 8.36 -15.18 -10.19
CA ASP A 47 9.13 -15.10 -8.96
C ASP A 47 10.14 -13.96 -9.06
N LEU A 48 10.18 -13.09 -8.04
CA LEU A 48 11.15 -11.99 -7.97
C LEU A 48 12.60 -12.47 -8.02
N ARG A 49 12.88 -13.72 -7.62
CA ARG A 49 14.21 -14.33 -7.66
C ARG A 49 14.66 -14.68 -9.07
N ASP A 50 13.72 -14.84 -10.00
CA ASP A 50 14.01 -15.20 -11.38
C ASP A 50 14.22 -14.00 -12.29
N ILE A 51 13.94 -12.79 -11.80
CA ILE A 51 14.04 -11.55 -12.56
C ILE A 51 15.51 -11.13 -12.68
N ILE A 52 16.03 -11.16 -13.90
CA ILE A 52 17.34 -10.63 -14.27
C ILE A 52 17.13 -9.61 -15.39
N VAL A 53 16.63 -8.45 -14.99
CA VAL A 53 16.39 -7.29 -15.85
C VAL A 53 16.88 -6.05 -15.14
N ASN A 54 17.79 -5.32 -15.78
CA ASN A 54 18.32 -4.06 -15.28
C ASN A 54 17.22 -2.99 -15.25
N LEU A 55 17.36 -2.05 -14.32
CA LEU A 55 16.46 -0.89 -14.28
C LEU A 55 16.66 -0.05 -15.56
N PRO A 56 15.58 0.54 -16.09
CA PRO A 56 15.65 1.39 -17.26
C PRO A 56 16.42 2.68 -16.94
N SER A 57 16.98 3.30 -17.97
CA SER A 57 17.81 4.50 -17.87
C SER A 57 17.56 5.49 -19.01
N ASN A 58 17.90 6.76 -18.79
CA ASN A 58 17.68 7.86 -19.72
C ASN A 58 16.20 8.13 -20.03
N ASP A 59 15.34 8.15 -19.01
CA ASP A 59 13.89 8.33 -19.12
C ASP A 59 13.51 9.58 -19.91
N PHE A 60 14.25 10.67 -19.72
CA PHE A 60 14.00 11.93 -20.39
C PHE A 60 14.23 11.84 -21.91
N ILE A 61 15.33 11.22 -22.32
CA ILE A 61 15.65 10.99 -23.74
C ILE A 61 14.62 10.03 -24.35
N TRP A 62 14.28 8.95 -23.65
CA TRP A 62 13.32 7.96 -24.13
C TRP A 62 11.92 8.50 -24.32
N ARG A 63 11.50 9.48 -23.51
CA ARG A 63 10.16 10.04 -23.60
C ARG A 63 10.04 11.12 -24.67
N TYR A 64 11.09 11.90 -24.88
CA TYR A 64 10.99 13.13 -25.65
C TYR A 64 11.94 13.22 -26.85
N GLY A 65 13.00 12.40 -26.90
CA GLY A 65 13.94 12.34 -28.02
C GLY A 65 13.52 11.36 -29.12
N GLY A 66 14.44 11.11 -30.06
CA GLY A 66 14.23 10.18 -31.17
C GLY A 66 13.48 10.80 -32.34
N TYR A 67 13.42 10.05 -33.45
CA TYR A 67 12.70 10.48 -34.66
C TYR A 67 11.21 10.11 -34.56
N VAL A 68 10.34 11.09 -34.75
CA VAL A 68 8.89 10.90 -34.83
C VAL A 68 8.38 11.56 -36.12
N PRO A 69 7.70 10.83 -37.02
CA PRO A 69 7.23 11.37 -38.30
C PRO A 69 6.28 12.58 -38.17
N SER A 70 5.48 12.62 -37.10
CA SER A 70 4.62 13.74 -36.74
C SER A 70 4.72 13.97 -35.23
N CYS A 71 5.53 14.95 -34.84
CA CYS A 71 5.73 15.30 -33.44
C CYS A 71 4.60 16.22 -32.96
N ASP A 72 4.07 15.96 -31.77
CA ASP A 72 3.08 16.83 -31.15
C ASP A 72 3.66 18.26 -31.00
N PRO A 73 2.96 19.31 -31.46
CA PRO A 73 3.42 20.68 -31.35
C PRO A 73 3.89 21.06 -29.94
N GLU A 74 3.25 20.54 -28.89
CA GLU A 74 3.61 20.84 -27.49
C GLU A 74 4.99 20.32 -27.08
N ILE A 75 5.48 19.25 -27.71
CA ILE A 75 6.79 18.63 -27.40
C ILE A 75 7.82 18.77 -28.54
N SER A 76 7.43 19.35 -29.67
CA SER A 76 8.29 19.49 -30.87
C SER A 76 9.62 20.21 -30.61
N MET A 77 9.56 21.30 -29.83
CA MET A 77 10.76 22.04 -29.40
C MET A 77 11.67 21.17 -28.52
N LEU A 78 11.07 20.36 -27.63
CA LEU A 78 11.81 19.49 -26.72
C LEU A 78 12.48 18.34 -27.47
N ASN A 79 11.77 17.73 -28.42
CA ASN A 79 12.33 16.71 -29.29
C ASN A 79 13.52 17.23 -30.09
N SER A 80 13.39 18.42 -30.68
CA SER A 80 14.47 19.09 -31.41
C SER A 80 15.68 19.40 -30.51
N PHE A 81 15.43 19.90 -29.29
CA PHE A 81 16.48 20.20 -28.32
C PHE A 81 17.25 18.94 -27.90
N ILE A 82 16.57 17.86 -27.56
CA ILE A 82 17.20 16.61 -27.12
C ILE A 82 18.01 15.98 -28.26
N ASN A 83 17.45 15.96 -29.47
CA ASN A 83 18.12 15.38 -30.64
C ASN A 83 19.35 16.19 -31.09
N SER A 84 19.39 17.50 -30.80
CA SER A 84 20.55 18.36 -31.09
C SER A 84 21.61 18.40 -29.98
N SER A 85 21.24 18.06 -28.74
CA SER A 85 22.12 18.15 -27.57
C SER A 85 22.12 16.88 -26.72
N PRO A 86 22.53 15.71 -27.27
CA PRO A 86 22.38 14.40 -26.62
C PRO A 86 23.26 14.19 -25.38
N HIS A 87 24.24 15.06 -25.13
CA HIS A 87 25.15 15.02 -23.98
C HIS A 87 24.82 16.06 -22.90
N SER A 88 23.62 16.63 -22.93
CA SER A 88 23.18 17.58 -21.92
C SER A 88 22.96 16.90 -20.57
N ASN A 89 23.04 17.66 -19.49
CA ASN A 89 22.64 17.20 -18.16
C ASN A 89 21.11 17.10 -18.09
N PHE A 90 20.56 15.95 -18.49
CA PHE A 90 19.14 15.67 -18.40
C PHE A 90 18.71 15.33 -16.97
N PRO A 91 17.41 15.49 -16.63
CA PRO A 91 16.88 15.08 -15.34
C PRO A 91 17.11 13.59 -15.04
N ASP A 92 17.27 13.27 -13.75
CA ASP A 92 17.44 11.90 -13.26
C ASP A 92 16.24 10.99 -13.58
N ASP A 93 16.53 9.68 -13.73
CA ASP A 93 15.54 8.65 -14.09
C ASP A 93 14.46 8.44 -13.02
N ASN A 94 13.25 8.91 -13.27
CA ASN A 94 12.10 8.72 -12.36
C ASN A 94 11.55 7.30 -12.39
N TYR A 95 11.55 6.64 -13.54
CA TYR A 95 10.92 5.34 -13.74
C TYR A 95 11.66 4.23 -13.00
N SER A 96 13.00 4.22 -13.04
CA SER A 96 13.83 3.31 -12.26
C SER A 96 13.55 3.41 -10.75
N THR A 97 13.28 4.62 -10.27
CA THR A 97 12.95 4.90 -8.87
C THR A 97 11.58 4.32 -8.51
N ILE A 98 10.56 4.57 -9.35
CA ILE A 98 9.21 4.02 -9.17
C ILE A 98 9.21 2.49 -9.22
N ILE A 99 9.98 1.88 -10.12
CA ILE A 99 10.13 0.42 -10.18
C ILE A 99 10.71 -0.11 -8.87
N THR A 100 11.78 0.51 -8.38
CA THR A 100 12.43 0.10 -7.11
C THR A 100 11.44 0.13 -5.94
N ILE A 101 10.61 1.17 -5.88
CA ILE A 101 9.54 1.31 -4.88
C ILE A 101 8.53 0.16 -5.02
N HIS A 102 8.05 -0.13 -6.23
CA HIS A 102 7.06 -1.18 -6.47
C HIS A 102 7.60 -2.59 -6.15
N VAL A 103 8.86 -2.86 -6.47
CA VAL A 103 9.49 -4.14 -6.14
C VAL A 103 9.54 -4.34 -4.63
N LEU A 104 9.88 -3.31 -3.85
CA LEU A 104 9.85 -3.41 -2.39
C LEU A 104 8.42 -3.54 -1.87
N TYR A 105 7.48 -2.78 -2.42
CA TYR A 105 6.06 -2.86 -2.08
C TYR A 105 5.53 -4.28 -2.25
N SER A 106 5.77 -4.94 -3.39
CA SER A 106 5.34 -6.33 -3.63
C SER A 106 5.99 -7.32 -2.64
N LYS A 107 7.26 -7.11 -2.24
CA LYS A 107 7.89 -7.94 -1.19
C LYS A 107 7.19 -7.78 0.16
N ILE A 108 6.83 -6.55 0.51
CA ILE A 108 6.11 -6.24 1.76
C ILE A 108 4.71 -6.88 1.75
N ILE A 109 3.96 -6.73 0.66
CA ILE A 109 2.65 -7.37 0.49
C ILE A 109 2.75 -8.90 0.60
N SER A 110 3.73 -9.51 -0.07
CA SER A 110 3.95 -10.96 0.00
C SER A 110 4.26 -11.42 1.43
N PHE A 111 5.12 -10.69 2.15
CA PHE A 111 5.43 -10.93 3.55
C PHE A 111 4.18 -10.85 4.43
N GLY A 112 3.45 -9.73 4.37
CA GLY A 112 2.24 -9.50 5.16
C GLY A 112 1.14 -10.51 4.86
N SER A 113 1.02 -10.93 3.60
CA SER A 113 0.03 -11.93 3.20
C SER A 113 0.34 -13.32 3.73
N SER A 114 1.61 -13.70 3.72
CA SER A 114 2.03 -15.04 4.16
C SER A 114 1.85 -15.30 5.65
N ARG A 115 1.64 -14.25 6.45
CA ARG A 115 1.47 -14.34 7.90
C ARG A 115 0.17 -15.04 8.32
N TRP A 116 -0.82 -15.06 7.44
CA TRP A 116 -2.16 -15.58 7.70
C TRP A 116 -2.37 -17.02 7.24
N PHE A 117 -1.33 -17.66 6.68
CA PHE A 117 -1.43 -19.04 6.24
C PHE A 117 -1.43 -20.02 7.41
N ASN A 118 -2.21 -21.09 7.29
CA ASN A 118 -2.39 -22.12 8.33
C ASN A 118 -1.10 -22.87 8.70
N LYS A 119 -0.05 -22.80 7.86
CA LYS A 119 1.27 -23.36 8.15
C LYS A 119 2.22 -22.24 8.58
N PRO A 120 2.35 -21.95 9.89
CA PRO A 120 3.17 -20.85 10.35
C PRO A 120 4.64 -21.12 10.04
N LYS A 121 5.31 -20.11 9.47
CA LYS A 121 6.77 -20.12 9.40
C LYS A 121 7.33 -19.99 10.82
N PRO A 122 8.54 -20.52 11.08
CA PRO A 122 9.24 -20.30 12.34
C PRO A 122 9.29 -18.81 12.72
N LYS A 123 8.96 -18.48 13.98
CA LYS A 123 8.85 -17.09 14.47
C LYS A 123 10.14 -16.28 14.25
N ASN A 124 11.30 -16.90 14.42
CA ASN A 124 12.60 -16.29 14.15
C ASN A 124 12.74 -15.84 12.68
N ILE A 125 12.25 -16.63 11.73
CA ILE A 125 12.27 -16.28 10.30
C ILE A 125 11.33 -15.10 10.02
N ILE A 126 10.13 -15.12 10.59
CA ILE A 126 9.16 -14.01 10.43
C ILE A 126 9.74 -12.71 10.99
N ASN A 127 10.28 -12.75 12.21
CA ASN A 127 10.88 -11.58 12.85
C ASN A 127 12.10 -11.06 12.08
N SER A 128 12.98 -11.95 11.60
CA SER A 128 14.15 -11.55 10.80
C SER A 128 13.72 -10.88 9.49
N ASN A 129 12.70 -11.42 8.82
CA ASN A 129 12.15 -10.81 7.60
C ASN A 129 11.51 -9.45 7.86
N PHE A 130 10.79 -9.30 8.98
CA PHE A 130 10.21 -8.02 9.38
C PHE A 130 11.30 -6.94 9.58
N VAL A 131 12.33 -7.26 10.35
CA VAL A 131 13.47 -6.35 10.60
C VAL A 131 14.21 -6.02 9.29
N PHE A 132 14.43 -7.02 8.44
CA PHE A 132 15.05 -6.83 7.13
C PHE A 132 14.22 -5.89 6.24
N LEU A 133 12.90 -6.08 6.15
CA LEU A 133 12.06 -5.23 5.32
C LEU A 133 11.97 -3.80 5.85
N ILE A 134 11.96 -3.60 7.18
CA ILE A 134 12.05 -2.27 7.78
C ILE A 134 13.37 -1.58 7.39
N SER A 135 14.50 -2.26 7.47
CA SER A 135 15.79 -1.65 7.11
C SER A 135 15.85 -1.28 5.63
N ARG A 136 15.32 -2.14 4.75
CA ARG A 136 15.19 -1.86 3.31
C ARG A 136 14.26 -0.68 3.03
N LEU A 137 13.14 -0.55 3.75
CA LEU A 137 12.23 0.58 3.61
C LEU A 137 12.89 1.89 4.07
N LYS A 138 13.65 1.88 5.18
CA LYS A 138 14.40 3.06 5.64
C LYS A 138 15.44 3.52 4.62
N ILE A 139 16.20 2.58 4.04
CA ILE A 139 17.17 2.88 2.97
C ILE A 139 16.46 3.48 1.76
N LEU A 140 15.33 2.89 1.34
CA LEU A 140 14.55 3.41 0.21
C LEU A 140 14.01 4.82 0.51
N ARG A 141 13.45 5.05 1.70
CA ARG A 141 12.98 6.36 2.13
C ARG A 141 14.09 7.40 2.06
N SER A 142 15.28 7.10 2.59
CA SER A 142 16.42 8.03 2.51
C SER A 142 16.78 8.39 1.05
N LYS A 143 16.71 7.43 0.11
CA LYS A 143 16.92 7.71 -1.32
C LYS A 143 15.81 8.58 -1.90
N VAL A 144 14.56 8.34 -1.53
CA VAL A 144 13.39 9.14 -1.94
C VAL A 144 13.48 10.56 -1.39
N ASP A 145 13.85 10.72 -0.12
CA ASP A 145 13.99 12.02 0.53
C ASP A 145 15.13 12.84 -0.10
N HIS A 146 16.22 12.19 -0.48
CA HIS A 146 17.33 12.83 -1.16
C HIS A 146 16.96 13.27 -2.59
N LYS A 147 16.31 12.39 -3.36
CA LYS A 147 15.93 12.67 -4.74
C LYS A 147 14.75 13.63 -4.86
N TYR A 148 13.79 13.53 -3.94
CA TYR A 148 12.57 14.33 -3.92
C TYR A 148 12.36 14.96 -2.54
N PRO A 149 13.14 15.99 -2.16
CA PRO A 149 12.98 16.65 -0.87
C PRO A 149 11.55 17.21 -0.72
N ILE A 150 10.89 16.89 0.40
CA ILE A 150 9.47 17.24 0.60
C ILE A 150 9.22 18.75 0.55
N ASN A 151 10.20 19.54 0.97
CA ASN A 151 10.17 21.00 0.99
C ASN A 151 10.05 21.54 -0.44
N VAL A 152 10.87 20.98 -1.35
CA VAL A 152 10.91 21.34 -2.77
C VAL A 152 9.58 20.98 -3.44
N ILE A 153 9.01 19.81 -3.13
CA ILE A 153 7.68 19.41 -3.62
C ILE A 153 6.61 20.44 -3.21
N LYS A 154 6.66 20.91 -1.96
CA LYS A 154 5.68 21.88 -1.44
C LYS A 154 5.79 23.24 -2.13
N GLU A 155 7.00 23.75 -2.31
CA GLU A 155 7.27 25.06 -2.93
C GLU A 155 6.91 25.08 -4.42
N GLN A 156 7.27 24.01 -5.15
CA GLN A 156 7.01 23.91 -6.58
C GLN A 156 5.52 23.84 -6.94
N SER A 157 4.63 23.57 -5.99
CA SER A 157 3.19 23.52 -6.27
C SER A 157 2.61 24.85 -6.73
N LEU A 158 3.25 26.00 -6.50
CA LEU A 158 2.74 27.28 -7.00
C LEU A 158 3.11 27.55 -8.46
N TYR A 159 4.02 26.77 -9.04
CA TYR A 159 4.62 27.06 -10.34
C TYR A 159 3.61 27.01 -11.49
N TYR A 160 2.55 26.19 -11.40
CA TYR A 160 1.50 26.17 -12.43
C TYR A 160 0.78 27.52 -12.61
N LYS A 161 0.92 28.46 -11.67
CA LYS A 161 0.37 29.82 -11.78
C LYS A 161 1.29 30.79 -12.52
N THR A 162 2.58 30.50 -12.63
CA THR A 162 3.60 31.48 -13.04
C THR A 162 4.47 31.00 -14.19
N ILE A 163 4.58 29.70 -14.45
CA ILE A 163 5.34 29.14 -15.56
C ILE A 163 4.42 28.29 -16.45
N SER A 164 4.71 28.27 -17.75
CA SER A 164 3.97 27.52 -18.76
C SER A 164 4.92 26.71 -19.65
N GLY A 165 4.36 25.84 -20.49
CA GLY A 165 5.11 25.04 -21.45
C GLY A 165 6.14 24.12 -20.79
N PHE A 166 7.35 24.10 -21.34
CA PHE A 166 8.41 23.17 -20.95
C PHE A 166 8.89 23.31 -19.50
N SER A 167 9.06 24.54 -19.01
CA SER A 167 9.47 24.80 -17.62
C SER A 167 8.44 24.28 -16.63
N LEU A 168 7.14 24.34 -17.00
CA LEU A 168 6.08 23.77 -16.19
C LEU A 168 6.15 22.24 -16.18
N LEU A 169 6.31 21.61 -17.35
CA LEU A 169 6.40 20.15 -17.48
C LEU A 169 7.51 19.56 -16.61
N THR A 170 8.72 20.10 -16.73
CA THR A 170 9.89 19.63 -15.97
C THR A 170 9.74 19.85 -14.46
N SER A 171 9.19 20.98 -14.05
CA SER A 171 8.97 21.28 -12.63
C SER A 171 7.85 20.44 -12.02
N THR A 172 6.79 20.15 -12.78
CA THR A 172 5.66 19.36 -12.29
C THR A 172 5.94 17.86 -12.28
N GLU A 173 6.83 17.37 -13.15
CA GLU A 173 7.23 15.97 -13.16
C GLU A 173 7.85 15.55 -11.82
N MET A 174 8.83 16.33 -11.32
CA MET A 174 9.45 16.10 -10.01
C MET A 174 8.42 16.11 -8.87
N LEU A 175 7.46 17.04 -8.91
CA LEU A 175 6.37 17.11 -7.94
C LEU A 175 5.50 15.85 -7.95
N ILE A 176 5.10 15.37 -9.14
CA ILE A 176 4.23 14.19 -9.28
C ILE A 176 4.95 12.93 -8.80
N PHE A 177 6.17 12.68 -9.28
CA PHE A 177 6.94 11.49 -8.90
C PHE A 177 7.32 11.52 -7.43
N GLY A 178 7.75 12.67 -6.91
CA GLY A 178 8.06 12.86 -5.50
C GLY A 178 6.85 12.58 -4.62
N TYR A 179 5.69 13.17 -4.93
CA TYR A 179 4.46 12.95 -4.19
C TYR A 179 4.06 11.46 -4.16
N ILE A 180 4.09 10.78 -5.31
CA ILE A 180 3.77 9.35 -5.39
C ILE A 180 4.78 8.51 -4.58
N ALA A 181 6.07 8.81 -4.70
CA ALA A 181 7.13 8.08 -4.01
C ALA A 181 7.02 8.18 -2.48
N HIS A 182 6.77 9.40 -1.97
CA HIS A 182 6.54 9.64 -0.53
C HIS A 182 5.31 8.89 -0.02
N GLN A 183 4.19 8.98 -0.76
CA GLN A 183 2.97 8.28 -0.39
C GLN A 183 3.17 6.76 -0.36
N LEU A 184 3.81 6.17 -1.38
CA LEU A 184 4.09 4.74 -1.41
C LEU A 184 5.04 4.30 -0.28
N CYS A 185 6.04 5.10 0.09
CA CYS A 185 6.90 4.81 1.24
C CYS A 185 6.11 4.79 2.56
N ASN A 186 5.20 5.75 2.76
CA ASN A 186 4.31 5.75 3.91
C ASN A 186 3.37 4.54 3.93
N ILE A 187 2.77 4.20 2.80
CA ILE A 187 1.85 3.06 2.67
C ILE A 187 2.58 1.75 2.97
N MET A 188 3.80 1.56 2.44
CA MET A 188 4.64 0.40 2.77
C MET A 188 4.94 0.29 4.26
N HIS A 189 5.14 1.44 4.93
CA HIS A 189 5.33 1.48 6.38
C HIS A 189 4.08 0.95 7.10
N ILE A 190 2.88 1.43 6.76
CA ILE A 190 1.63 0.92 7.33
C ILE A 190 1.49 -0.58 7.07
N LEU A 191 1.67 -1.04 5.83
CA LEU A 191 1.51 -2.46 5.47
C LEU A 191 2.46 -3.39 6.24
N LEU A 192 3.69 -2.94 6.51
CA LEU A 192 4.62 -3.70 7.35
C LEU A 192 4.10 -3.83 8.78
N TYR A 193 3.75 -2.72 9.42
CA TYR A 193 3.31 -2.73 10.81
C TYR A 193 1.91 -3.30 10.99
N GLN A 194 1.06 -3.30 9.97
CA GLN A 194 -0.21 -4.03 9.95
C GLN A 194 -0.03 -5.52 10.28
N SER A 195 1.09 -6.10 9.87
CA SER A 195 1.40 -7.48 10.23
C SER A 195 1.57 -7.67 11.74
N GLU A 196 1.92 -6.63 12.50
CA GLU A 196 2.13 -6.64 13.95
C GLU A 196 0.95 -6.10 14.78
N LEU A 197 -0.15 -5.64 14.16
CA LEU A 197 -1.22 -4.89 14.84
C LEU A 197 -2.18 -5.75 15.68
N VAL A 198 -2.25 -7.06 15.45
CA VAL A 198 -3.27 -7.91 16.08
C VAL A 198 -2.71 -9.27 16.48
N ARG A 199 -3.41 -9.93 17.41
CA ARG A 199 -3.08 -11.30 17.80
C ARG A 199 -3.33 -12.27 16.65
N ILE A 200 -2.50 -13.32 16.62
CA ILE A 200 -2.60 -14.45 15.69
C ILE A 200 -2.46 -15.70 16.54
N GLU A 201 -3.45 -16.60 16.46
CA GLU A 201 -3.57 -17.77 17.33
C GLU A 201 -2.33 -18.66 17.24
N ASN A 202 -1.95 -19.04 16.01
CA ASN A 202 -0.83 -19.93 15.74
C ASN A 202 0.55 -19.26 15.84
N SER A 203 0.60 -17.93 16.00
CA SER A 203 1.85 -17.20 16.19
C SER A 203 1.62 -15.92 17.01
N PRO A 204 1.41 -16.05 18.33
CA PRO A 204 1.09 -14.91 19.17
C PRO A 204 2.18 -13.84 19.10
N ILE A 205 1.73 -12.59 18.99
CA ILE A 205 2.55 -11.38 18.98
C ILE A 205 2.56 -10.82 20.40
N HIS A 206 3.74 -10.42 20.87
CA HIS A 206 3.87 -9.80 22.19
C HIS A 206 3.06 -8.49 22.26
N PRO A 207 2.30 -8.21 23.33
CA PRO A 207 1.44 -7.03 23.40
C PRO A 207 2.18 -5.70 23.17
N GLU A 208 3.41 -5.55 23.68
CA GLU A 208 4.21 -4.34 23.43
C GLU A 208 4.54 -4.10 21.95
N ARG A 209 4.66 -5.16 21.14
CA ARG A 209 4.84 -5.00 19.68
C ARG A 209 3.55 -4.52 19.02
N ILE A 210 2.39 -4.99 19.49
CA ILE A 210 1.09 -4.51 19.04
C ILE A 210 0.93 -3.02 19.36
N LYS A 211 1.26 -2.60 20.59
CA LYS A 211 1.22 -1.18 20.97
C LYS A 211 2.13 -0.32 20.11
N ALA A 212 3.40 -0.73 19.95
CA ALA A 212 4.35 -0.03 19.10
C ALA A 212 3.86 0.08 17.65
N ALA A 213 3.28 -0.99 17.11
CA ALA A 213 2.72 -0.99 15.76
C ALA A 213 1.53 -0.04 15.61
N LYS A 214 0.63 0.02 16.60
CA LYS A 214 -0.50 0.97 16.60
C LYS A 214 0.00 2.41 16.56
N ILE A 215 0.98 2.75 17.40
CA ILE A 215 1.57 4.10 17.47
C ILE A 215 2.21 4.48 16.14
N GLU A 216 3.05 3.61 15.56
CA GLU A 216 3.69 3.87 14.27
C GLU A 216 2.66 4.01 13.13
N CYS A 217 1.64 3.13 13.09
CA CYS A 217 0.58 3.22 12.10
C CYS A 217 -0.20 4.54 12.21
N LEU A 218 -0.57 4.99 13.41
CA LEU A 218 -1.28 6.26 13.60
C LEU A 218 -0.44 7.45 13.14
N LYS A 219 0.83 7.49 13.55
CA LYS A 219 1.77 8.54 13.13
C LYS A 219 1.87 8.63 11.61
N VAL A 220 2.12 7.50 10.95
CA VAL A 220 2.26 7.46 9.49
C VAL A 220 0.92 7.78 8.79
N SER A 221 -0.21 7.36 9.34
CA SER A 221 -1.53 7.74 8.81
C SER A 221 -1.78 9.25 8.86
N SER A 222 -1.29 9.94 9.90
CA SER A 222 -1.30 11.41 9.93
C SER A 222 -0.38 12.02 8.86
N GLU A 223 0.81 11.46 8.63
CA GLU A 223 1.71 11.91 7.56
C GLU A 223 1.07 11.78 6.16
N ILE A 224 0.44 10.63 5.88
CA ILE A 224 -0.31 10.38 4.63
C ILE A 224 -1.44 11.40 4.46
N SER A 225 -2.24 11.58 5.51
CA SER A 225 -3.40 12.48 5.51
C SER A 225 -2.98 13.92 5.26
N ASN A 226 -1.92 14.39 5.92
CA ASN A 226 -1.38 15.73 5.74
C ASN A 226 -0.86 15.96 4.31
N LEU A 227 -0.14 14.98 3.75
CA LEU A 227 0.37 15.08 2.39
C LEU A 227 -0.78 15.03 1.36
N PHE A 228 -1.81 14.24 1.62
CA PHE A 228 -3.00 14.18 0.77
C PHE A 228 -3.81 15.49 0.82
N ASP A 229 -4.05 16.04 2.01
CA ASP A 229 -4.70 17.34 2.19
C ASP A 229 -3.91 18.47 1.50
N TRP A 230 -2.58 18.44 1.60
CA TRP A 230 -1.73 19.35 0.85
C TRP A 230 -1.97 19.26 -0.66
N LYS A 231 -2.06 18.05 -1.24
CA LYS A 231 -2.37 17.87 -2.68
C LYS A 231 -3.72 18.52 -3.01
N ILE A 232 -4.75 18.26 -2.21
CA ILE A 232 -6.10 18.79 -2.45
C ILE A 232 -6.12 20.31 -2.42
N LYS A 233 -5.36 20.94 -1.52
CA LYS A 233 -5.28 22.40 -1.40
C LYS A 233 -4.46 23.08 -2.50
N ASN A 234 -3.44 22.41 -3.03
CA ASN A 234 -2.43 23.06 -3.88
C ASN A 234 -2.44 22.58 -5.35
N VAL A 235 -2.97 21.40 -5.65
CA VAL A 235 -3.05 20.90 -7.04
C VAL A 235 -4.43 21.23 -7.61
N PRO A 236 -4.55 21.79 -8.82
CA PRO A 236 -5.86 22.02 -9.43
C PRO A 236 -6.61 20.70 -9.69
N ARG A 237 -7.94 20.72 -9.48
CA ARG A 237 -8.82 19.54 -9.62
C ARG A 237 -8.64 18.74 -10.91
N PRO A 238 -8.49 19.35 -12.12
CA PRO A 238 -8.29 18.58 -13.35
C PRO A 238 -7.03 17.69 -13.36
N TYR A 239 -6.05 18.01 -12.52
CA TYR A 239 -4.78 17.29 -12.41
C TYR A 239 -4.71 16.35 -11.20
N TRP A 240 -5.83 16.15 -10.50
CA TRP A 240 -5.86 15.21 -9.39
C TRP A 240 -5.71 13.77 -9.89
N CYS A 241 -4.51 13.22 -9.73
CA CYS A 241 -4.24 11.81 -10.01
C CYS A 241 -5.03 10.89 -9.06
N GLN A 242 -5.69 9.88 -9.62
CA GLN A 242 -6.48 8.87 -8.90
C GLN A 242 -5.71 7.56 -8.62
N ASN A 243 -4.46 7.45 -9.09
CA ASN A 243 -3.68 6.21 -8.99
C ASN A 243 -3.37 5.81 -7.53
N LEU A 244 -3.43 6.74 -6.58
CA LEU A 244 -3.22 6.47 -5.15
C LEU A 244 -4.46 5.99 -4.41
N THR A 245 -5.65 6.14 -5.00
CA THR A 245 -6.95 5.91 -4.36
C THR A 245 -7.04 4.52 -3.71
N PRO A 246 -6.63 3.41 -4.36
CA PRO A 246 -6.65 2.10 -3.72
C PRO A 246 -5.69 2.00 -2.54
N TRP A 247 -4.55 2.67 -2.57
CA TRP A 247 -3.55 2.58 -1.51
C TRP A 247 -3.95 3.38 -0.25
N LEU A 248 -4.71 4.47 -0.40
CA LEU A 248 -5.24 5.24 0.73
C LEU A 248 -6.17 4.44 1.63
N THR A 249 -6.74 3.33 1.13
CA THR A 249 -7.57 2.41 1.94
C THR A 249 -6.81 1.85 3.13
N SER A 250 -5.49 1.62 3.00
CA SER A 250 -4.65 1.16 4.11
C SER A 250 -4.58 2.20 5.22
N CYS A 251 -4.38 3.47 4.86
CA CYS A 251 -4.40 4.60 5.81
C CYS A 251 -5.78 4.76 6.48
N LEU A 252 -6.85 4.76 5.67
CA LEU A 252 -8.22 4.87 6.17
C LEU A 252 -8.58 3.76 7.15
N SER A 253 -8.12 2.53 6.93
CA SER A 253 -8.36 1.44 7.87
C SER A 253 -7.74 1.66 9.25
N ILE A 254 -6.55 2.27 9.32
CA ILE A 254 -5.93 2.66 10.59
C ILE A 254 -6.75 3.78 11.24
N LEU A 255 -7.16 4.78 10.47
CA LEU A 255 -7.93 5.91 11.00
C LEU A 255 -9.32 5.52 11.48
N ILE A 256 -9.99 4.55 10.82
CA ILE A 256 -11.25 3.97 11.31
C ILE A 256 -11.06 3.43 12.73
N ASN A 257 -9.98 2.69 12.99
CA ASN A 257 -9.71 2.18 14.34
C ASN A 257 -9.53 3.32 15.35
N SER A 258 -8.87 4.40 14.95
CA SER A 258 -8.66 5.58 15.80
C SER A 258 -9.95 6.30 16.19
N CYS A 259 -11.02 6.23 15.37
CA CYS A 259 -12.32 6.81 15.72
C CYS A 259 -12.92 6.21 17.01
N PHE A 260 -12.51 4.98 17.37
CA PHE A 260 -13.03 4.27 18.54
C PHE A 260 -12.11 4.40 19.77
N ILE A 261 -11.10 5.27 19.70
CA ILE A 261 -10.28 5.69 20.84
C ILE A 261 -10.88 7.02 21.33
N LEU A 262 -11.89 6.92 22.20
CA LEU A 262 -12.68 8.09 22.62
C LEU A 262 -11.85 9.02 23.51
N GLN A 263 -11.95 10.32 23.25
CA GLN A 263 -11.45 11.35 24.18
C GLN A 263 -12.43 11.53 25.35
N ASP A 264 -11.94 12.08 26.45
CA ASP A 264 -12.77 12.34 27.63
C ASP A 264 -13.98 13.23 27.26
N GLY A 265 -15.18 12.76 27.61
CA GLY A 265 -16.44 13.43 27.29
C GLY A 265 -16.99 13.17 25.88
N GLN A 266 -16.27 12.44 25.01
CA GLN A 266 -16.83 11.97 23.74
C GLN A 266 -17.67 10.72 23.92
N THR A 267 -18.89 10.76 23.39
CA THR A 267 -19.83 9.61 23.41
C THR A 267 -19.90 8.90 22.06
N GLU A 268 -19.59 9.60 20.97
CA GLU A 268 -19.67 9.08 19.61
C GLU A 268 -18.28 8.84 19.03
N PRO A 269 -18.04 7.70 18.35
CA PRO A 269 -16.79 7.45 17.64
C PRO A 269 -16.57 8.49 16.54
N THR A 270 -15.49 9.26 16.60
CA THR A 270 -15.10 10.20 15.56
C THR A 270 -13.60 10.47 15.59
N ASN A 271 -13.04 10.87 14.44
CA ASN A 271 -11.70 11.37 14.34
C ASN A 271 -11.63 12.42 13.22
N GLN A 272 -11.16 13.64 13.53
CA GLN A 272 -11.11 14.74 12.56
C GLN A 272 -10.23 14.42 11.34
N THR A 273 -9.13 13.69 11.54
CA THR A 273 -8.24 13.28 10.44
C THR A 273 -8.94 12.28 9.53
N TYR A 274 -9.68 11.33 10.10
CA TYR A 274 -10.52 10.40 9.34
C TYR A 274 -11.57 11.15 8.52
N GLU A 275 -12.34 12.03 9.14
CA GLU A 275 -13.42 12.79 8.48
C GLU A 275 -12.89 13.63 7.31
N LEU A 276 -11.79 14.36 7.54
CA LEU A 276 -11.15 15.17 6.50
C LEU A 276 -10.63 14.30 5.36
N LEU A 277 -9.96 13.19 5.66
CA LEU A 277 -9.44 12.28 4.64
C LEU A 277 -10.57 11.68 3.82
N VAL A 278 -11.64 11.21 4.46
CA VAL A 278 -12.82 10.64 3.78
C VAL A 278 -13.48 11.68 2.87
N LYS A 279 -13.69 12.90 3.35
CA LYS A 279 -14.25 14.00 2.55
C LYS A 279 -13.39 14.26 1.30
N ASN A 280 -12.10 14.47 1.50
CA ASN A 280 -11.16 14.76 0.43
C ASN A 280 -11.03 13.58 -0.55
N TYR A 281 -11.09 12.35 -0.04
CA TYR A 281 -11.08 11.12 -0.83
C TYR A 281 -12.26 11.09 -1.79
N PHE A 282 -13.49 11.24 -1.27
CA PHE A 282 -14.71 11.25 -2.08
C PHE A 282 -14.74 12.38 -3.10
N GLU A 283 -14.27 13.57 -2.73
CA GLU A 283 -14.16 14.69 -3.66
C GLU A 283 -13.18 14.35 -4.79
N SER A 284 -12.03 13.76 -4.46
CA SER A 284 -11.01 13.39 -5.45
C SER A 284 -11.40 12.22 -6.36
N SER A 285 -12.34 11.39 -5.92
CA SER A 285 -12.78 10.19 -6.63
C SER A 285 -14.17 10.31 -7.24
N LYS A 286 -14.79 11.50 -7.24
CA LYS A 286 -16.19 11.71 -7.66
C LYS A 286 -16.52 11.19 -9.06
N ASN A 287 -15.55 11.27 -9.98
CA ASN A 287 -15.70 10.81 -11.37
C ASN A 287 -15.09 9.42 -11.62
N CYS A 288 -14.73 8.70 -10.55
CA CYS A 288 -14.09 7.39 -10.62
C CYS A 288 -15.06 6.31 -10.12
N ILE A 289 -15.42 5.35 -10.97
CA ILE A 289 -16.28 4.21 -10.59
C ILE A 289 -15.67 3.46 -9.38
N LEU A 290 -14.35 3.27 -9.38
CA LEU A 290 -13.63 2.64 -8.28
C LEU A 290 -13.73 3.43 -6.97
N GLY A 291 -13.84 4.76 -7.06
CA GLY A 291 -14.05 5.65 -5.93
C GLY A 291 -15.31 5.32 -5.14
N SER A 292 -16.44 5.16 -5.85
CA SER A 292 -17.72 4.80 -5.24
C SER A 292 -17.68 3.42 -4.56
N PHE A 293 -17.08 2.43 -5.22
CA PHE A 293 -16.92 1.09 -4.65
C PHE A 293 -16.11 1.12 -3.35
N LEU A 294 -14.96 1.78 -3.37
CA LEU A 294 -14.11 1.92 -2.18
C LEU A 294 -14.79 2.75 -1.08
N GLY A 295 -15.65 3.71 -1.44
CA GLY A 295 -16.46 4.45 -0.48
C GLY A 295 -17.43 3.57 0.31
N ILE A 296 -18.15 2.68 -0.38
CA ILE A 296 -19.01 1.67 0.25
C ILE A 296 -18.16 0.77 1.15
N TYR A 297 -16.97 0.38 0.66
CA TYR A 297 -16.04 -0.45 1.41
C TYR A 297 -15.62 0.18 2.75
N ILE A 298 -15.20 1.45 2.73
CA ILE A 298 -14.80 2.22 3.91
C ILE A 298 -15.96 2.34 4.90
N LYS A 299 -17.17 2.63 4.41
CA LYS A 299 -18.37 2.71 5.24
C LYS A 299 -18.67 1.38 5.93
N ASN A 300 -18.61 0.26 5.21
CA ASN A 300 -18.83 -1.07 5.78
C ASN A 300 -17.84 -1.39 6.90
N LEU A 301 -16.55 -1.07 6.73
CA LEU A 301 -15.55 -1.25 7.79
C LEU A 301 -15.87 -0.42 9.04
N TYR A 302 -16.29 0.83 8.85
CA TYR A 302 -16.68 1.71 9.94
C TYR A 302 -17.91 1.17 10.68
N ASP A 303 -18.95 0.75 9.95
CA ASP A 303 -20.18 0.20 10.50
C ASP A 303 -19.92 -1.10 11.29
N LEU A 304 -19.04 -1.98 10.79
CA LEU A 304 -18.61 -3.18 11.52
C LEU A 304 -17.95 -2.83 12.85
N LYS A 305 -17.03 -1.86 12.85
CA LYS A 305 -16.41 -1.40 14.10
C LYS A 305 -17.41 -0.76 15.05
N ARG A 306 -18.40 -0.03 14.54
CA ARG A 306 -19.49 0.53 15.36
C ARG A 306 -20.35 -0.55 16.01
N ILE A 307 -20.70 -1.61 15.29
CA ILE A 307 -21.44 -2.74 15.85
C ILE A 307 -20.65 -3.40 16.98
N ALA A 308 -19.35 -3.67 16.77
CA ALA A 308 -18.50 -4.24 17.81
C ALA A 308 -18.35 -3.31 19.02
N PHE A 309 -18.23 -2.00 18.80
CA PHE A 309 -18.23 -0.99 19.86
C PHE A 309 -19.51 -1.06 20.71
N LEU A 310 -20.68 -1.00 20.08
CA LEU A 310 -21.97 -1.05 20.78
C LEU A 310 -22.18 -2.36 21.55
N LYS A 311 -21.63 -3.47 21.07
CA LYS A 311 -21.67 -4.77 21.76
C LYS A 311 -20.91 -4.75 23.09
N TYR A 312 -19.77 -4.05 23.15
CA TYR A 312 -18.84 -4.13 24.28
C TYR A 312 -18.72 -2.86 25.12
N CYS A 313 -19.29 -1.73 24.72
CA CYS A 313 -19.11 -0.45 25.41
C CYS A 313 -19.54 -0.45 26.88
N ASN A 314 -20.50 -1.30 27.24
CA ASN A 314 -20.97 -1.48 28.62
C ASN A 314 -20.38 -2.72 29.32
N ASN A 315 -19.48 -3.46 28.67
CA ASN A 315 -18.92 -4.71 29.18
C ASN A 315 -17.50 -4.49 29.73
N ILE A 316 -17.42 -3.93 30.95
CA ILE A 316 -16.16 -3.56 31.60
C ILE A 316 -15.22 -4.77 31.77
N SER A 317 -15.76 -5.97 32.08
CA SER A 317 -14.93 -7.16 32.26
C SER A 317 -14.23 -7.57 30.97
N ALA A 318 -14.95 -7.59 29.84
CA ALA A 318 -14.34 -7.87 28.53
C ALA A 318 -13.32 -6.80 28.14
N LEU A 319 -13.63 -5.51 28.34
CA LEU A 319 -12.71 -4.41 28.01
C LEU A 319 -11.43 -4.46 28.85
N SER A 320 -11.52 -4.86 30.13
CA SER A 320 -10.34 -4.98 31.01
C SER A 320 -9.30 -5.98 30.50
N LEU A 321 -9.74 -7.04 29.80
CA LEU A 321 -8.84 -8.04 29.21
C LEU A 321 -8.04 -7.49 28.02
N MET A 322 -8.46 -6.35 27.45
CA MET A 322 -7.78 -5.70 26.34
C MET A 322 -6.69 -4.71 26.79
N LEU A 323 -6.59 -4.39 28.09
CA LEU A 323 -5.58 -3.49 28.65
C LEU A 323 -4.14 -3.78 28.18
N PRO A 324 -3.67 -5.05 28.11
CA PRO A 324 -2.32 -5.34 27.64
C PRO A 324 -2.05 -4.90 26.19
N TYR A 325 -3.08 -4.65 25.38
CA TYR A 325 -2.97 -4.34 23.94
C TYR A 325 -3.31 -2.88 23.61
N CYS A 326 -3.64 -2.06 24.62
CA CYS A 326 -3.99 -0.66 24.46
C CYS A 326 -2.73 0.18 24.20
N SER A 327 -2.74 0.98 23.13
CA SER A 327 -1.66 1.93 22.80
C SER A 327 -1.86 3.31 23.43
N ALA A 328 -3.08 3.62 23.84
CA ALA A 328 -3.48 4.86 24.49
C ALA A 328 -4.62 4.57 25.50
N PRO A 329 -4.93 5.51 26.41
CA PRO A 329 -6.19 5.46 27.14
C PRO A 329 -7.37 5.29 26.18
N ASN A 330 -8.35 4.49 26.56
CA ASN A 330 -9.57 4.23 25.77
C ASN A 330 -9.39 3.41 24.47
N ASP A 331 -8.19 2.90 24.17
CA ASP A 331 -7.91 1.98 23.03
C ASP A 331 -8.22 0.51 23.37
N TYR A 332 -9.43 0.23 23.87
CA TYR A 332 -9.82 -1.10 24.35
C TYR A 332 -10.30 -2.04 23.23
N TYR A 333 -10.77 -1.50 22.11
CA TYR A 333 -11.45 -2.30 21.09
C TYR A 333 -10.45 -2.93 20.12
N PRO A 334 -10.57 -4.23 19.78
CA PRO A 334 -9.73 -4.87 18.77
C PRO A 334 -9.71 -4.09 17.46
N TRP A 335 -8.52 -3.95 16.86
CA TRP A 335 -8.39 -3.24 15.59
C TRP A 335 -8.83 -4.13 14.42
N ILE A 336 -9.61 -3.56 13.51
CA ILE A 336 -9.90 -4.18 12.22
C ILE A 336 -8.70 -3.98 11.30
N VAL A 337 -8.09 -5.08 10.87
CA VAL A 337 -6.86 -5.10 10.05
C VAL A 337 -7.09 -6.05 8.88
N PRO A 338 -6.63 -5.72 7.66
CA PRO A 338 -6.79 -6.60 6.53
C PRO A 338 -5.92 -7.85 6.71
N LYS A 339 -6.53 -9.02 6.57
CA LYS A 339 -5.80 -10.25 6.28
C LYS A 339 -5.30 -10.16 4.85
N TYR A 340 -4.19 -10.84 4.56
CA TYR A 340 -3.64 -10.93 3.21
C TYR A 340 -3.26 -9.57 2.56
N SER A 341 -2.97 -8.57 3.38
CA SER A 341 -2.63 -7.19 2.98
C SER A 341 -3.70 -6.48 2.13
N SER A 342 -4.89 -7.09 1.96
CA SER A 342 -5.99 -6.53 1.23
C SER A 342 -7.32 -7.03 1.79
N TYR A 343 -8.15 -6.06 2.04
CA TYR A 343 -9.53 -6.14 2.44
C TYR A 343 -10.48 -6.70 1.34
N ALA A 344 -9.99 -6.79 0.11
CA ALA A 344 -10.71 -7.29 -1.06
C ALA A 344 -10.07 -8.55 -1.68
N LYS A 345 -9.21 -9.26 -0.94
CA LYS A 345 -8.49 -10.44 -1.46
C LYS A 345 -9.44 -11.55 -1.91
N PHE A 346 -10.49 -11.80 -1.13
CA PHE A 346 -11.56 -12.77 -1.41
C PHE A 346 -12.91 -12.06 -1.53
N LEU A 347 -13.38 -11.86 -2.76
CA LEU A 347 -14.61 -11.11 -3.04
C LEU A 347 -15.88 -11.78 -2.49
N CYS A 348 -15.93 -13.11 -2.42
CA CYS A 348 -17.06 -13.87 -1.88
C CYS A 348 -17.28 -13.68 -0.38
N CYS A 349 -16.23 -13.25 0.33
CA CYS A 349 -16.06 -13.63 1.73
C CYS A 349 -15.39 -12.49 2.50
N PHE A 350 -16.11 -11.37 2.67
CA PHE A 350 -15.59 -10.14 3.27
C PHE A 350 -14.98 -10.35 4.65
N SER A 351 -15.67 -11.10 5.52
CA SER A 351 -15.21 -11.42 6.88
C SER A 351 -13.88 -12.18 6.90
N SER A 352 -13.62 -13.01 5.89
CA SER A 352 -12.36 -13.73 5.74
C SER A 352 -11.18 -12.82 5.39
N ASN A 353 -11.43 -11.60 4.89
CA ASN A 353 -10.40 -10.63 4.54
C ASN A 353 -9.96 -9.75 5.70
N HIS A 354 -10.51 -9.90 6.90
CA HIS A 354 -10.11 -9.09 8.05
C HIS A 354 -10.01 -9.88 9.35
N THR A 355 -9.34 -9.29 10.32
CA THR A 355 -9.20 -9.83 11.68
C THR A 355 -10.53 -9.78 12.41
N SER A 356 -10.70 -10.65 13.41
CA SER A 356 -11.87 -10.55 14.26
C SER A 356 -11.83 -9.25 15.07
N ILE A 357 -13.00 -8.64 15.20
CA ILE A 357 -13.25 -7.47 16.03
C ILE A 357 -14.05 -7.81 17.31
N ASP A 358 -14.38 -9.09 17.48
CA ASP A 358 -14.95 -9.63 18.71
C ASP A 358 -13.84 -9.82 19.75
N ILE A 359 -14.06 -9.36 20.98
CA ILE A 359 -13.04 -9.41 22.04
C ILE A 359 -12.70 -10.86 22.41
N ASN A 360 -13.70 -11.75 22.48
CA ASN A 360 -13.47 -13.13 22.88
C ASN A 360 -12.69 -13.89 21.81
N GLU A 361 -13.07 -13.72 20.55
CA GLU A 361 -12.34 -14.31 19.42
C GLU A 361 -10.93 -13.74 19.30
N TYR A 362 -10.75 -12.41 19.44
CA TYR A 362 -9.44 -11.78 19.43
C TYR A 362 -8.55 -12.32 20.55
N LEU A 363 -9.14 -12.60 21.71
CA LEU A 363 -8.41 -13.08 22.87
C LEU A 363 -8.16 -14.60 22.88
N PHE A 364 -8.75 -15.33 21.94
CA PHE A 364 -8.80 -16.80 21.88
C PHE A 364 -9.44 -17.41 23.13
N ILE A 365 -10.50 -16.77 23.64
CA ILE A 365 -11.32 -17.30 24.73
C ILE A 365 -12.35 -18.24 24.08
N ALA A 366 -12.29 -19.53 24.43
CA ALA A 366 -13.21 -20.52 23.88
C ALA A 366 -14.67 -20.11 24.11
N SER A 367 -15.49 -20.17 23.08
CA SER A 367 -16.94 -20.10 23.25
C SER A 367 -17.40 -21.35 24.00
N PRO A 368 -18.18 -21.23 25.09
CA PRO A 368 -18.69 -22.38 25.86
C PRO A 368 -19.51 -23.41 25.08
N HIS A 369 -19.77 -23.21 23.79
CA HIS A 369 -20.68 -24.02 22.97
C HIS A 369 -20.02 -24.91 21.89
N SER A 370 -18.72 -25.18 21.97
CA SER A 370 -18.02 -25.95 20.92
C SER A 370 -17.56 -27.36 21.33
N SER A 371 -17.99 -27.88 22.48
CA SER A 371 -17.55 -29.18 22.99
C SER A 371 -18.61 -30.29 22.99
N GLU A 372 -19.68 -30.21 22.21
CA GLU A 372 -20.71 -31.27 22.17
C GLU A 372 -20.85 -32.07 20.86
N ASP A 373 -20.29 -31.64 19.72
CA ASP A 373 -20.44 -32.39 18.46
C ASP A 373 -19.22 -33.27 18.15
N THR A 374 -18.93 -34.23 19.02
CA THR A 374 -18.06 -35.37 18.66
C THR A 374 -18.62 -36.66 19.22
N LYS A 375 -19.75 -37.12 18.67
CA LYS A 375 -20.17 -38.53 18.77
C LYS A 375 -20.83 -39.00 17.47
N LEU A 376 -20.38 -40.19 17.06
CA LEU A 376 -20.96 -41.15 16.10
C LEU A 376 -20.47 -41.05 14.64
N ASP A 377 -19.32 -41.67 14.38
CA ASP A 377 -19.14 -42.45 13.16
C ASP A 377 -19.14 -43.94 13.57
N GLU A 378 -20.27 -44.62 13.34
CA GLU A 378 -20.31 -46.09 13.28
C GLU A 378 -19.89 -46.56 11.89
N PRO A 379 -19.12 -47.65 11.76
CA PRO A 379 -18.62 -48.12 10.48
C PRO A 379 -19.71 -48.87 9.71
N ILE A 380 -20.01 -48.40 8.50
CA ILE A 380 -20.88 -49.10 7.54
C ILE A 380 -20.16 -50.37 7.07
N GLY A 381 -20.68 -51.52 7.49
CA GLY A 381 -20.32 -52.82 6.95
C GLY A 381 -20.88 -53.00 5.54
N ASN A 382 -20.01 -53.37 4.59
CA ASN A 382 -20.41 -53.88 3.29
C ASN A 382 -21.05 -55.27 3.42
N PRO A 383 -21.97 -55.60 2.52
CA PRO A 383 -22.03 -56.96 1.99
C PRO A 383 -21.92 -56.97 0.46
N LEU A 384 -20.96 -57.73 -0.03
CA LEU A 384 -21.04 -58.50 -1.30
C LEU A 384 -21.85 -59.78 -1.02
N PRO A 385 -22.41 -60.50 -2.02
CA PRO A 385 -22.12 -60.49 -3.46
C PRO A 385 -23.24 -59.94 -4.34
#